data_AF-A0A7C1HWD4-F1
#
_entry.id   AF-A0A7C1HWD4-F1
#
_cell.length_a   1.000
_cell.length_b   1.000
_cell.length_c   1.000
_cell.angle_alpha   90.00
_cell.angle_beta   90.00
_cell.angle_gamma   90.00
#
_symmetry.space_group_name_H-M   'P 1'
#
loop_
_entity.id
_entity.type
_entity.pdbx_description
1 polymer ?
#
loop_
_entity_poly.entity_id
_entity_poly.type
_entity_poly.pdbx_seq_one_letter_code
_entity_poly.pdbx_strand_id
1 'polypeptide(L)'
;MGRMLENLRWRCRWTSHLGCLKGCLEHLGVEISDAWLFGLTGHAFVLNVHERVCPSGPTAWNTQMLSRLGKNAGYSAEAVTAVKTDRDFDKKQELAWNTVRAALDAGTPCYGWELDIPEFYVIYGYDDGGYFFSGPKCDEGKGPKPWRELGDTQIGCLEVYTVERCGPAEVRGAVKEALGFAVEFARSPKRWAYPGYGTGPAGYDNWVRALESGTADGWGAAYNAAVWGECRGFAHAFLREAAERLGGSVSAHLYKAAGQYRAVAESLKKVADAFPFFTMKPEYMEDAARRRAAVDALRTARKAEAAGLELLEWLAKEL
;
A
#
# COMPACT_ATOMS: atom_id res chain seq x y z
N MET A 1 32.08 -11.55 1.63
CA MET A 1 31.48 -12.57 0.72
C MET A 1 30.00 -12.24 0.57
N GLY A 2 29.50 -12.11 -0.66
CA GLY A 2 28.14 -11.59 -0.93
C GLY A 2 27.24 -12.55 -1.70
N ARG A 3 25.96 -12.22 -1.80
CA ARG A 3 24.92 -12.99 -2.51
C ARG A 3 24.00 -12.04 -3.26
N MET A 4 23.62 -12.42 -4.48
CA MET A 4 22.66 -11.70 -5.32
C MET A 4 21.61 -12.68 -5.84
N LEU A 5 20.35 -12.25 -5.83
CA LEU A 5 19.24 -12.94 -6.48
C LEU A 5 18.86 -12.16 -7.75
N GLU A 6 19.29 -12.67 -8.90
CA GLU A 6 19.18 -11.95 -10.18
C GLU A 6 17.72 -11.68 -10.59
N ASN A 7 16.81 -12.60 -10.29
CA ASN A 7 15.40 -12.52 -10.66
C ASN A 7 14.51 -11.76 -9.65
N LEU A 8 15.07 -11.36 -8.51
CA LEU A 8 14.34 -10.66 -7.47
C LEU A 8 14.41 -9.15 -7.71
N ARG A 9 13.33 -8.55 -8.19
CA ARG A 9 13.26 -7.10 -8.45
C ARG A 9 11.91 -6.52 -8.04
N TRP A 10 11.92 -5.25 -7.63
CA TRP A 10 10.70 -4.50 -7.37
C TRP A 10 9.86 -4.36 -8.64
N ARG A 11 8.53 -4.39 -8.49
CA ARG A 11 7.60 -4.06 -9.57
C ARG A 11 7.03 -2.68 -9.34
N CYS A 12 7.22 -1.80 -10.32
CA CYS A 12 6.85 -0.40 -10.23
C CYS A 12 5.35 -0.21 -9.94
N ARG A 13 5.04 0.29 -8.75
CA ARG A 13 3.68 0.59 -8.27
C ARG A 13 3.74 1.85 -7.42
N TRP A 14 2.66 2.63 -7.40
CA TRP A 14 2.56 3.75 -6.47
C TRP A 14 2.58 3.27 -5.02
N THR A 15 1.90 2.16 -4.73
CA THR A 15 2.07 1.46 -3.47
C THR A 15 3.34 0.61 -3.49
N SER A 16 4.48 1.22 -3.14
CA SER A 16 5.81 0.59 -3.18
C SER A 16 5.89 -0.74 -2.41
N HIS A 17 5.19 -0.85 -1.27
CA HIS A 17 5.11 -2.07 -0.45
C HIS A 17 4.54 -3.25 -1.24
N LEU A 18 3.44 -3.04 -1.94
CA LEU A 18 2.80 -4.06 -2.77
C LEU A 18 3.62 -4.36 -4.03
N GLY A 19 4.35 -3.38 -4.56
CA GLY A 19 5.36 -3.60 -5.60
C GLY A 19 6.50 -4.52 -5.14
N CYS A 20 6.91 -4.43 -3.86
CA CYS A 20 7.90 -5.33 -3.28
C CYS A 20 7.34 -6.74 -3.13
N LEU A 21 6.14 -6.89 -2.58
CA LEU A 21 5.46 -8.18 -2.46
C LEU A 21 5.27 -8.84 -3.82
N LYS A 22 4.85 -8.08 -4.84
CA LYS A 22 4.71 -8.58 -6.21
C LYS A 22 6.04 -9.14 -6.75
N GLY A 23 7.15 -8.41 -6.56
CA GLY A 23 8.48 -8.87 -6.92
C GLY A 23 8.91 -10.15 -6.19
N CYS A 24 8.65 -10.22 -4.88
CA CYS A 24 8.93 -11.40 -4.06
C CYS A 24 8.12 -12.63 -4.52
N LEU A 25 6.82 -12.45 -4.79
CA LEU A 25 5.93 -13.51 -5.24
C LEU A 25 6.32 -14.07 -6.61
N GLU A 26 6.72 -13.20 -7.55
CA GLU A 26 7.23 -13.65 -8.86
C GLU A 26 8.53 -14.45 -8.74
N HIS A 27 9.46 -14.01 -7.87
CA HIS A 27 10.68 -14.77 -7.57
C HIS A 27 10.38 -16.16 -6.97
N LEU A 28 9.31 -16.27 -6.17
CA LEU A 28 8.83 -17.53 -5.59
C LEU A 28 7.98 -18.38 -6.56
N GLY A 29 7.78 -17.92 -7.80
CA GLY A 29 6.96 -18.60 -8.80
C GLY A 29 5.47 -18.64 -8.45
N VAL A 30 4.97 -17.62 -7.75
CA VAL A 30 3.54 -17.45 -7.45
C VAL A 30 2.88 -16.60 -8.53
N GLU A 31 1.99 -17.21 -9.29
CA GLU A 31 1.18 -16.51 -10.29
C GLU A 31 -0.01 -15.82 -9.63
N ILE A 32 0.01 -14.50 -9.61
CA ILE A 32 -1.06 -13.66 -9.06
C ILE A 32 -1.19 -12.37 -9.86
N SER A 33 -2.43 -11.96 -10.16
CA SER A 33 -2.70 -10.65 -10.77
C SER A 33 -2.49 -9.54 -9.73
N ASP A 34 -2.17 -8.33 -10.18
CA ASP A 34 -2.05 -7.19 -9.26
C ASP A 34 -3.36 -6.90 -8.53
N ALA A 35 -4.48 -7.01 -9.25
CA ALA A 35 -5.81 -6.85 -8.67
C ALA A 35 -6.06 -7.85 -7.54
N TRP A 36 -5.73 -9.13 -7.76
CA TRP A 36 -5.89 -10.18 -6.76
C TRP A 36 -4.96 -9.98 -5.56
N LEU A 37 -3.71 -9.57 -5.79
CA LEU A 37 -2.75 -9.25 -4.73
C LEU A 37 -3.22 -8.07 -3.86
N PHE A 38 -3.55 -6.93 -4.48
CA PHE A 38 -4.03 -5.74 -3.76
C PHE A 38 -5.37 -6.00 -3.07
N GLY A 39 -6.27 -6.74 -3.72
CA GLY A 39 -7.59 -7.06 -3.21
C GLY A 39 -7.54 -7.99 -2.01
N LEU A 40 -6.84 -9.13 -2.12
CA LEU A 40 -6.80 -10.15 -1.07
C LEU A 40 -6.01 -9.73 0.17
N THR A 41 -5.04 -8.82 0.02
CA THR A 41 -4.35 -8.19 1.14
C THR A 41 -5.16 -7.06 1.78
N GLY A 42 -6.32 -6.72 1.20
CA GLY A 42 -7.18 -5.62 1.65
C GLY A 42 -6.68 -4.23 1.27
N HIS A 43 -5.45 -4.11 0.75
CA HIS A 43 -4.79 -2.83 0.49
C HIS A 43 -5.50 -2.00 -0.60
N ALA A 44 -6.17 -2.66 -1.55
CA ALA A 44 -7.00 -2.00 -2.56
C ALA A 44 -8.05 -1.04 -1.96
N PHE A 45 -8.51 -1.33 -0.74
CA PHE A 45 -9.57 -0.60 -0.05
C PHE A 45 -9.06 0.39 1.01
N VAL A 46 -7.75 0.48 1.23
CA VAL A 46 -7.13 1.37 2.23
C VAL A 46 -7.08 2.81 1.73
N LEU A 47 -7.67 3.75 2.47
CA LEU A 47 -7.40 5.17 2.28
C LEU A 47 -7.19 5.80 3.65
N ASN A 48 -6.02 6.41 3.83
CA ASN A 48 -5.57 7.01 5.07
C ASN A 48 -5.07 8.43 4.78
N VAL A 49 -5.79 9.44 5.26
CA VAL A 49 -5.51 10.85 4.91
C VAL A 49 -5.47 11.72 6.16
N HIS A 50 -4.34 12.41 6.35
CA HIS A 50 -4.15 13.39 7.41
C HIS A 50 -5.04 14.62 7.20
N GLU A 51 -5.42 15.31 8.26
CA GLU A 51 -6.17 16.59 8.23
C GLU A 51 -5.48 17.72 7.45
N ARG A 52 -4.18 17.57 7.15
CA ARG A 52 -3.40 18.47 6.28
C ARG A 52 -2.97 17.83 4.96
N VAL A 53 -3.51 16.66 4.62
CA VAL A 53 -3.18 15.90 3.41
C VAL A 53 -1.68 15.63 3.31
N CYS A 54 -1.07 15.20 4.41
CA CYS A 54 0.37 14.95 4.48
C CYS A 54 0.79 13.89 3.43
N PRO A 55 1.95 14.05 2.76
CA PRO A 55 2.50 13.01 1.87
C PRO A 55 2.70 11.65 2.54
N SER A 56 2.80 11.59 3.87
CA SER A 56 2.91 10.32 4.58
C SER A 56 1.60 9.54 4.67
N GLY A 57 0.45 10.04 4.18
CA GLY A 57 -0.83 9.31 4.19
C GLY A 57 -0.72 7.84 3.77
N PRO A 58 -0.12 7.55 2.60
CA PRO A 58 0.16 6.20 2.11
C PRO A 58 0.97 5.26 3.03
N THR A 59 1.81 5.80 3.90
CA THR A 59 2.83 5.03 4.63
C THR A 59 2.71 5.15 6.15
N ALA A 60 2.00 6.16 6.67
CA ALA A 60 1.82 6.43 8.10
C ALA A 60 0.50 5.88 8.64
N TRP A 61 0.42 4.56 8.74
CA TRP A 61 -0.69 3.81 9.32
C TRP A 61 -0.23 2.40 9.71
N ASN A 62 -1.00 1.70 10.54
CA ASN A 62 -0.68 0.34 10.95
C ASN A 62 -0.91 -0.64 9.79
N THR A 63 0.16 -1.21 9.22
CA THR A 63 0.18 -2.11 8.04
C THR A 63 0.10 -3.62 8.36
N GLN A 64 -0.22 -4.02 9.60
CA GLN A 64 -0.22 -5.44 10.03
C GLN A 64 -1.14 -6.37 9.23
N MET A 65 -2.12 -5.84 8.50
CA MET A 65 -3.01 -6.63 7.64
C MET A 65 -2.27 -7.29 6.49
N LEU A 66 -1.17 -6.69 5.99
CA LEU A 66 -0.39 -7.24 4.89
C LEU A 66 0.24 -8.58 5.28
N SER A 67 0.64 -8.74 6.56
CA SER A 67 1.06 -10.03 7.09
C SER A 67 -0.15 -10.94 7.41
N ARG A 68 -1.20 -10.39 8.05
CA ARG A 68 -2.40 -11.17 8.46
C ARG A 68 -3.14 -11.81 7.28
N LEU A 69 -3.31 -11.07 6.19
CA LEU A 69 -4.05 -11.48 4.99
C LEU A 69 -3.14 -12.01 3.89
N GLY A 70 -1.81 -11.98 4.07
CA GLY A 70 -0.87 -12.45 3.06
C GLY A 70 -1.11 -13.88 2.59
N LYS A 71 -1.56 -14.76 3.51
CA LYS A 71 -1.92 -16.15 3.20
C LYS A 71 -2.98 -16.26 2.11
N ASN A 72 -3.87 -15.28 2.00
CA ASN A 72 -4.93 -15.25 0.99
C ASN A 72 -4.31 -15.06 -0.39
N ALA A 73 -3.21 -14.30 -0.47
CA ALA A 73 -2.42 -14.08 -1.67
C ALA A 73 -1.27 -15.11 -1.85
N GLY A 74 -1.21 -16.16 -1.02
CA GLY A 74 -0.22 -17.25 -1.16
C GLY A 74 1.16 -16.95 -0.56
N TYR A 75 1.26 -16.00 0.40
CA TYR A 75 2.51 -15.76 1.13
C TYR A 75 2.35 -15.63 2.64
N SER A 76 3.44 -15.87 3.35
CA SER A 76 3.67 -15.41 4.72
C SER A 76 4.85 -14.45 4.73
N ALA A 77 4.80 -13.46 5.62
CA ALA A 77 5.90 -12.51 5.78
C ALA A 77 6.22 -12.35 7.26
N GLU A 78 7.51 -12.48 7.58
CA GLU A 78 8.05 -12.16 8.91
C GLU A 78 8.79 -10.83 8.84
N ALA A 79 8.75 -10.06 9.92
CA ALA A 79 9.32 -8.73 9.98
C ALA A 79 10.28 -8.57 11.14
N VAL A 80 11.41 -7.92 10.90
CA VAL A 80 12.23 -7.32 11.96
C VAL A 80 11.96 -5.83 11.94
N THR A 81 11.35 -5.34 13.02
CA THR A 81 11.01 -3.92 13.18
C THR A 81 11.65 -3.32 14.42
N ALA A 82 12.04 -2.05 14.35
CA ALA A 82 12.44 -1.24 15.50
C ALA A 82 12.26 0.25 15.21
N VAL A 83 12.23 1.08 16.25
CA VAL A 83 12.37 2.53 16.12
C VAL A 83 13.71 2.99 16.68
N LYS A 84 14.30 4.04 16.10
CA LYS A 84 15.63 4.57 16.45
C LYS A 84 15.78 4.94 17.94
N THR A 85 14.68 5.23 18.62
CA THR A 85 14.66 5.55 20.06
C THR A 85 14.66 4.30 20.96
N ASP A 86 14.57 3.10 20.41
CA ASP A 86 14.62 1.85 21.18
C ASP A 86 16.00 1.64 21.79
N ARG A 87 16.04 1.18 23.04
CA ARG A 87 17.31 0.94 23.76
C ARG A 87 18.19 -0.12 23.11
N ASP A 88 17.59 -1.04 22.36
CA ASP A 88 18.25 -2.14 21.66
C ASP A 88 18.30 -1.94 20.14
N PHE A 89 18.12 -0.71 19.64
CA PHE A 89 18.10 -0.41 18.20
C PHE A 89 19.30 -0.99 17.42
N ASP A 90 20.53 -0.82 17.92
CA ASP A 90 21.73 -1.38 17.26
C ASP A 90 21.68 -2.92 17.15
N LYS A 91 21.11 -3.59 18.15
CA LYS A 91 20.92 -5.06 18.13
C LYS A 91 19.84 -5.45 17.14
N LYS A 92 18.80 -4.63 16.97
CA LYS A 92 17.74 -4.83 15.98
C LYS A 92 18.27 -4.63 14.55
N GLN A 93 19.17 -3.66 14.33
CA GLN A 93 19.86 -3.52 13.05
C GLN A 93 20.72 -4.74 12.73
N GLU A 94 21.45 -5.26 13.72
CA GLU A 94 22.25 -6.48 13.54
C GLU A 94 21.38 -7.72 13.29
N LEU A 95 20.25 -7.83 13.99
CA LEU A 95 19.26 -8.88 13.73
C LEU A 95 18.69 -8.79 12.31
N ALA A 96 18.31 -7.59 11.86
CA ALA A 96 17.81 -7.35 10.51
C ALA A 96 18.87 -7.74 9.46
N TRP A 97 20.11 -7.33 9.66
CA TRP A 97 21.24 -7.67 8.79
C TRP A 97 21.43 -9.18 8.66
N ASN A 98 21.52 -9.88 9.80
CA ASN A 98 21.73 -11.32 9.81
C ASN A 98 20.53 -12.07 9.22
N THR A 99 19.30 -11.61 9.48
CA THR A 99 18.06 -12.21 8.95
C THR A 99 18.00 -12.11 7.43
N VAL A 100 18.23 -10.91 6.88
CA VAL A 100 18.20 -10.68 5.43
C VAL A 100 19.30 -11.47 4.73
N ARG A 101 20.51 -11.53 5.29
CA ARG A 101 21.60 -12.33 4.72
C ARG A 101 21.27 -13.81 4.68
N ALA A 102 20.83 -14.38 5.79
CA ALA A 102 20.45 -15.79 5.87
C ALA A 102 19.33 -16.12 4.88
N ALA A 103 18.34 -15.25 4.75
CA ALA A 103 17.26 -15.39 3.78
C ALA A 103 17.78 -15.38 2.33
N LEU A 104 18.62 -14.41 1.96
CA LEU A 104 19.18 -14.31 0.61
C LEU A 104 20.11 -15.49 0.26
N ASP A 105 20.89 -15.98 1.23
CA ASP A 105 21.71 -17.18 1.07
C ASP A 105 20.84 -18.42 0.80
N ALA A 106 19.67 -18.50 1.45
CA ALA A 106 18.67 -19.54 1.22
C ALA A 106 17.81 -19.32 -0.05
N GLY A 107 17.94 -18.17 -0.73
CA GLY A 107 17.12 -17.81 -1.88
C GLY A 107 15.73 -17.25 -1.54
N THR A 108 15.45 -16.97 -0.27
CA THR A 108 14.21 -16.36 0.22
C THR A 108 14.22 -14.85 -0.05
N PRO A 109 13.21 -14.31 -0.75
CA PRO A 109 13.18 -12.90 -1.10
C PRO A 109 12.90 -12.01 0.11
N CYS A 110 13.48 -10.81 0.07
CA CYS A 110 13.42 -9.83 1.14
C CYS A 110 13.04 -8.44 0.60
N TYR A 111 12.44 -7.61 1.45
CA TYR A 111 12.25 -6.18 1.18
C TYR A 111 12.34 -5.37 2.47
N GLY A 112 12.53 -4.05 2.37
CA GLY A 112 12.68 -3.18 3.53
C GLY A 112 12.25 -1.75 3.27
N TRP A 113 12.08 -1.01 4.36
CA TRP A 113 11.69 0.40 4.38
C TRP A 113 12.90 1.34 4.29
N GLU A 114 12.76 2.45 3.57
CA GLU A 114 13.69 3.59 3.57
C GLU A 114 15.14 3.23 3.18
N LEU A 115 15.31 2.47 2.10
CA LEU A 115 16.65 2.21 1.54
C LEU A 115 17.19 3.36 0.67
N ASP A 116 16.33 4.26 0.18
CA ASP A 116 16.74 5.47 -0.52
C ASP A 116 15.92 6.69 -0.10
N ILE A 117 14.65 6.74 -0.50
CA ILE A 117 13.63 7.67 0.00
C ILE A 117 12.63 6.93 0.91
N PRO A 118 11.76 7.63 1.69
CA PRO A 118 10.74 7.05 2.57
C PRO A 118 9.66 6.18 1.86
N GLU A 119 10.08 5.03 1.35
CA GLU A 119 9.31 4.05 0.57
C GLU A 119 9.85 2.63 0.83
N PHE A 120 9.16 1.61 0.29
CA PHE A 120 9.62 0.22 0.36
C PHE A 120 10.45 -0.18 -0.87
N TYR A 121 11.46 -1.03 -0.64
CA TYR A 121 12.40 -1.52 -1.65
C TYR A 121 12.62 -3.02 -1.51
N VAL A 122 12.68 -3.72 -2.64
CA VAL A 122 13.15 -5.11 -2.68
C VAL A 122 14.64 -5.14 -2.40
N ILE A 123 15.08 -5.95 -1.44
CA ILE A 123 16.50 -6.22 -1.18
C ILE A 123 16.85 -7.48 -1.96
N TYR A 124 17.63 -7.31 -3.04
CA TYR A 124 17.96 -8.41 -3.95
C TYR A 124 19.36 -8.98 -3.73
N GLY A 125 20.15 -8.38 -2.85
CA GLY A 125 21.48 -8.88 -2.55
C GLY A 125 22.17 -8.16 -1.43
N TYR A 126 23.35 -8.66 -1.09
CA TYR A 126 24.23 -8.04 -0.11
C TYR A 126 25.70 -8.35 -0.40
N ASP A 127 26.59 -7.48 0.09
CA ASP A 127 28.02 -7.75 0.24
C ASP A 127 28.53 -7.26 1.60
N ASP A 128 29.84 -7.19 1.80
CA ASP A 128 30.42 -6.72 3.07
C ASP A 128 30.13 -5.21 3.32
N GLY A 129 29.71 -4.47 2.30
CA GLY A 129 29.32 -3.06 2.36
C GLY A 129 27.84 -2.82 2.69
N GLY A 130 26.94 -3.80 2.48
CA GLY A 130 25.54 -3.72 2.89
C GLY A 130 24.53 -4.23 1.85
N TYR A 131 23.37 -3.58 1.75
CA TYR A 131 22.24 -4.06 0.95
C TYR A 131 22.24 -3.51 -0.48
N PHE A 132 22.00 -4.39 -1.45
CA PHE A 132 21.61 -4.01 -2.81
C PHE A 132 20.10 -4.12 -2.96
N PHE A 133 19.49 -3.10 -3.55
CA PHE A 133 18.04 -2.94 -3.53
C PHE A 133 17.48 -2.27 -4.79
N SER A 134 16.21 -2.53 -5.08
CA SER A 134 15.47 -1.91 -6.18
C SER A 134 14.12 -1.39 -5.68
N GLY A 135 13.65 -0.28 -6.23
CA GLY A 135 12.45 0.40 -5.77
C GLY A 135 12.27 1.77 -6.43
N PRO A 136 11.41 2.65 -5.88
CA PRO A 136 11.19 3.99 -6.43
C PRO A 136 12.51 4.75 -6.65
N LYS A 137 12.70 5.30 -7.87
CA LYS A 137 13.93 5.98 -8.33
C LYS A 137 15.17 5.07 -8.47
N CYS A 138 15.03 3.78 -8.20
CA CYS A 138 16.09 2.78 -8.21
C CYS A 138 15.62 1.50 -8.94
N ASP A 139 14.86 1.63 -10.03
CA ASP A 139 14.24 0.52 -10.76
C ASP A 139 15.28 -0.51 -11.23
N GLU A 140 16.41 -0.04 -11.78
CA GLU A 140 17.54 -0.87 -12.23
C GLU A 140 18.41 -1.40 -11.07
N GLY A 141 18.10 -0.99 -9.84
CA GLY A 141 18.85 -1.31 -8.64
C GLY A 141 19.87 -0.24 -8.23
N LYS A 142 20.17 -0.22 -6.93
CA LYS A 142 21.15 0.64 -6.27
C LYS A 142 21.82 -0.14 -5.13
N GLY A 143 22.96 0.33 -4.66
CA GLY A 143 23.65 -0.21 -3.49
C GLY A 143 25.17 -0.32 -3.66
N PRO A 144 25.88 -0.78 -2.62
CA PRO A 144 25.30 -1.20 -1.35
C PRO A 144 24.89 -0.01 -0.46
N LYS A 145 23.77 -0.09 0.24
CA LYS A 145 23.45 0.77 1.39
C LYS A 145 24.06 0.14 2.65
N PRO A 146 24.90 0.85 3.42
CA PRO A 146 25.41 0.34 4.69
C PRO A 146 24.28 -0.07 5.63
N TRP A 147 24.32 -1.32 6.12
CA TRP A 147 23.21 -1.89 6.89
C TRP A 147 22.95 -1.16 8.22
N ARG A 148 23.97 -0.52 8.79
CA ARG A 148 23.85 0.34 9.99
C ARG A 148 23.18 1.68 9.74
N GLU A 149 22.99 2.08 8.49
CA GLU A 149 22.20 3.26 8.16
C GLU A 149 20.71 2.95 8.05
N LEU A 150 20.32 1.68 8.05
CA LEU A 150 18.92 1.30 7.91
C LEU A 150 18.14 1.66 9.18
N GLY A 151 17.13 2.51 9.03
CA GLY A 151 16.38 3.09 10.16
C GLY A 151 17.12 4.19 10.91
N ASP A 152 18.33 4.58 10.48
CA ASP A 152 19.09 5.70 11.06
C ASP A 152 18.79 7.03 10.35
N THR A 153 17.51 7.29 10.09
CA THR A 153 17.03 8.49 9.39
C THR A 153 16.34 9.45 10.37
N GLN A 154 15.73 10.52 9.85
CA GLN A 154 14.85 11.37 10.65
C GLN A 154 13.53 10.68 11.01
N ILE A 155 13.04 9.76 10.16
CA ILE A 155 11.84 8.97 10.43
C ILE A 155 12.15 7.93 11.52
N GLY A 156 13.34 7.31 11.43
CA GLY A 156 13.83 6.45 12.49
C GLY A 156 13.14 5.09 12.56
N CYS A 157 12.59 4.58 11.45
CA CYS A 157 11.94 3.27 11.39
C CYS A 157 12.87 2.25 10.71
N LEU A 158 13.21 1.19 11.42
CA LEU A 158 13.83 0.00 10.85
C LEU A 158 12.71 -1.00 10.55
N GLU A 159 12.54 -1.38 9.29
CA GLU A 159 11.63 -2.45 8.89
C GLU A 159 12.27 -3.27 7.76
N VAL A 160 12.44 -4.57 7.98
CA VAL A 160 12.79 -5.54 6.93
C VAL A 160 11.87 -6.74 7.01
N TYR A 161 11.59 -7.35 5.87
CA TYR A 161 10.68 -8.45 5.72
C TYR A 161 11.33 -9.58 4.92
N THR A 162 11.12 -10.81 5.37
CA THR A 162 11.34 -12.03 4.59
C THR A 162 9.99 -12.53 4.10
N VAL A 163 9.91 -13.02 2.86
CA VAL A 163 8.66 -13.49 2.27
C VAL A 163 8.81 -14.95 1.87
N GLU A 164 7.91 -15.78 2.38
CA GLU A 164 7.84 -17.19 2.04
C GLU A 164 6.53 -17.50 1.31
N ARG A 165 6.59 -18.49 0.42
CA ARG A 165 5.40 -19.01 -0.24
C ARG A 165 4.63 -19.88 0.74
N CYS A 166 3.31 -19.67 0.81
CA CYS A 166 2.42 -20.59 1.51
C CYS A 166 1.32 -21.11 0.57
N GLY A 167 0.55 -22.11 1.02
CA GLY A 167 -0.61 -22.58 0.27
C GLY A 167 -1.65 -21.46 0.13
N PRO A 168 -2.23 -21.23 -1.07
CA PRO A 168 -3.25 -20.21 -1.23
C PRO A 168 -4.52 -20.60 -0.46
N ALA A 169 -5.16 -19.61 0.17
CA ALA A 169 -6.44 -19.83 0.84
C ALA A 169 -7.56 -20.16 -0.18
N GLU A 170 -8.62 -20.80 0.32
CA GLU A 170 -9.84 -21.04 -0.46
C GLU A 170 -10.45 -19.70 -0.91
N VAL A 171 -10.84 -19.62 -2.19
CA VAL A 171 -11.19 -18.36 -2.87
C VAL A 171 -12.34 -17.62 -2.17
N ARG A 172 -13.42 -18.32 -1.79
CA ARG A 172 -14.58 -17.73 -1.11
C ARG A 172 -14.17 -17.14 0.24
N GLY A 173 -13.45 -17.91 1.06
CA GLY A 173 -12.93 -17.47 2.35
C GLY A 173 -11.94 -16.30 2.23
N ALA A 174 -11.04 -16.34 1.25
CA ALA A 174 -10.07 -15.28 0.98
C ALA A 174 -10.74 -13.95 0.61
N VAL A 175 -11.72 -14.01 -0.30
CA VAL A 175 -12.52 -12.82 -0.69
C VAL A 175 -13.31 -12.31 0.52
N LYS A 176 -13.96 -13.20 1.29
CA LYS A 176 -14.69 -12.81 2.51
C LYS A 176 -13.80 -12.06 3.50
N GLU A 177 -12.62 -12.60 3.82
CA GLU A 177 -11.68 -11.96 4.76
C GLU A 177 -11.24 -10.58 4.26
N ALA A 178 -10.94 -10.45 2.96
CA ALA A 178 -10.54 -9.18 2.36
C ALA A 178 -11.65 -8.13 2.41
N LEU A 179 -12.89 -8.50 2.06
CA LEU A 179 -14.04 -7.59 2.12
C LEU A 179 -14.39 -7.21 3.56
N GLY A 180 -14.31 -8.17 4.49
CA GLY A 180 -14.47 -7.92 5.92
C GLY A 180 -13.44 -6.91 6.43
N PHE A 181 -12.18 -7.04 6.02
CA PHE A 181 -11.14 -6.07 6.36
C PHE A 181 -11.41 -4.69 5.77
N ALA A 182 -11.86 -4.59 4.51
CA ALA A 182 -12.19 -3.30 3.90
C ALA A 182 -13.20 -2.50 4.73
N VAL A 183 -14.25 -3.19 5.22
CA VAL A 183 -15.27 -2.62 6.10
C VAL A 183 -14.68 -2.27 7.47
N GLU A 184 -13.89 -3.18 8.05
CA GLU A 184 -13.23 -2.98 9.34
C GLU A 184 -12.33 -1.73 9.32
N PHE A 185 -11.50 -1.59 8.29
CA PHE A 185 -10.56 -0.49 8.11
C PHE A 185 -11.27 0.87 8.02
N ALA A 186 -12.35 0.93 7.23
CA ALA A 186 -13.12 2.15 7.06
C ALA A 186 -13.89 2.57 8.32
N ARG A 187 -14.31 1.61 9.16
CA ARG A 187 -15.16 1.87 10.35
C ARG A 187 -14.39 1.92 11.67
N SER A 188 -13.15 1.45 11.72
CA SER A 188 -12.33 1.38 12.94
C SER A 188 -11.06 2.23 12.85
N PRO A 189 -11.15 3.56 12.61
CA PRO A 189 -9.97 4.39 12.37
C PRO A 189 -8.96 4.32 13.51
N LYS A 190 -9.39 4.28 14.78
CA LYS A 190 -8.49 4.21 15.95
C LYS A 190 -7.59 2.96 15.99
N ARG A 191 -7.97 1.89 15.31
CA ARG A 191 -7.17 0.66 15.23
C ARG A 191 -6.04 0.77 14.20
N TRP A 192 -6.28 1.53 13.14
CA TRP A 192 -5.47 1.48 11.92
C TRP A 192 -4.73 2.77 11.62
N ALA A 193 -5.31 3.92 11.95
CA ALA A 193 -4.77 5.23 11.66
C ALA A 193 -4.14 5.86 12.90
N TYR A 194 -3.06 6.62 12.67
CA TYR A 194 -2.44 7.45 13.70
C TYR A 194 -3.29 8.71 14.00
N PRO A 195 -3.02 9.42 15.12
CA PRO A 195 -3.71 10.68 15.41
C PRO A 195 -3.63 11.68 14.25
N GLY A 196 -4.73 12.37 13.96
CA GLY A 196 -4.84 13.34 12.86
C GLY A 196 -5.18 12.73 11.49
N TYR A 197 -5.16 11.40 11.36
CA TYR A 197 -5.55 10.70 10.12
C TYR A 197 -6.99 10.19 10.17
N GLY A 198 -7.66 10.22 9.02
CA GLY A 198 -8.98 9.64 8.80
C GLY A 198 -8.91 8.48 7.81
N THR A 199 -9.69 7.43 8.06
CA THR A 199 -9.80 6.26 7.16
C THR A 199 -11.08 6.26 6.33
N GLY A 200 -11.05 5.65 5.15
CA GLY A 200 -12.22 5.50 4.28
C GLY A 200 -12.95 6.83 4.05
N PRO A 201 -14.29 6.90 4.18
CA PRO A 201 -15.06 8.15 4.02
C PRO A 201 -14.56 9.33 4.86
N ALA A 202 -14.08 9.10 6.09
CA ALA A 202 -13.56 10.17 6.94
C ALA A 202 -12.23 10.75 6.41
N GLY A 203 -11.42 9.95 5.71
CA GLY A 203 -10.21 10.45 5.05
C GLY A 203 -10.52 11.41 3.90
N TYR A 204 -11.59 11.16 3.13
CA TYR A 204 -12.07 12.13 2.15
C TYR A 204 -12.56 13.42 2.80
N ASP A 205 -13.25 13.32 3.95
CA ASP A 205 -13.73 14.49 4.69
C ASP A 205 -12.56 15.37 5.18
N ASN A 206 -11.46 14.76 5.62
CA ASN A 206 -10.21 15.47 5.92
C ASN A 206 -9.65 16.17 4.68
N TRP A 207 -9.58 15.46 3.56
CA TRP A 207 -9.01 15.98 2.32
C TRP A 207 -9.81 17.17 1.76
N VAL A 208 -11.13 17.02 1.69
CA VAL A 208 -12.05 18.08 1.23
C VAL A 208 -11.88 19.32 2.10
N ARG A 209 -11.92 19.17 3.43
CA ARG A 209 -11.77 20.29 4.36
C ARG A 209 -10.46 21.03 4.15
N ALA A 210 -9.35 20.30 4.03
CA ALA A 210 -8.03 20.89 3.87
C ALA A 210 -7.86 21.66 2.55
N LEU A 211 -8.46 21.18 1.46
CA LEU A 211 -8.49 21.90 0.18
C LEU A 211 -9.37 23.16 0.25
N GLU A 212 -10.50 23.09 0.94
CA GLU A 212 -11.42 24.23 1.11
C GLU A 212 -10.82 25.32 2.01
N SER A 213 -10.11 24.94 3.08
CA SER A 213 -9.44 25.88 4.00
C SER A 213 -8.06 26.33 3.53
N GLY A 214 -7.55 25.79 2.42
CA GLY A 214 -6.20 26.12 1.93
C GLY A 214 -5.07 25.62 2.82
N THR A 215 -5.30 24.59 3.63
CA THR A 215 -4.33 24.01 4.57
C THR A 215 -3.76 22.67 4.11
N ALA A 216 -4.22 22.16 2.96
CA ALA A 216 -3.68 20.96 2.36
C ALA A 216 -2.24 21.16 1.88
N ASP A 217 -1.38 20.17 2.12
CA ASP A 217 -0.07 20.09 1.50
C ASP A 217 -0.21 19.72 0.01
N GLY A 218 0.43 20.50 -0.87
CA GLY A 218 0.31 20.30 -2.32
C GLY A 218 0.93 18.99 -2.82
N TRP A 219 2.12 18.64 -2.31
CA TRP A 219 2.78 17.38 -2.64
C TRP A 219 1.98 16.20 -2.13
N GLY A 220 1.42 16.32 -0.94
CA GLY A 220 0.61 15.30 -0.33
C GLY A 220 -0.73 15.13 -1.04
N ALA A 221 -1.37 16.20 -1.51
CA ALA A 221 -2.54 16.08 -2.39
C ALA A 221 -2.21 15.31 -3.67
N ALA A 222 -1.07 15.62 -4.31
CA ALA A 222 -0.63 14.92 -5.50
C ALA A 222 -0.33 13.43 -5.24
N TYR A 223 0.42 13.14 -4.18
CA TYR A 223 0.87 11.79 -3.85
C TYR A 223 -0.28 10.90 -3.38
N ASN A 224 -1.14 11.39 -2.47
CA ASN A 224 -2.34 10.66 -2.04
C ASN A 224 -3.26 10.35 -3.23
N ALA A 225 -3.39 11.26 -4.21
CA ALA A 225 -4.24 11.02 -5.37
C ALA A 225 -3.70 9.92 -6.28
N ALA A 226 -2.38 9.88 -6.48
CA ALA A 226 -1.73 8.85 -7.26
C ALA A 226 -1.84 7.46 -6.60
N VAL A 227 -1.45 7.35 -5.32
CA VAL A 227 -1.47 6.08 -4.58
C VAL A 227 -2.90 5.57 -4.40
N TRP A 228 -3.80 6.38 -3.84
CA TRP A 228 -5.16 5.91 -3.57
C TRP A 228 -5.97 5.71 -4.85
N GLY A 229 -5.67 6.45 -5.92
CA GLY A 229 -6.21 6.21 -7.26
C GLY A 229 -5.84 4.82 -7.79
N GLU A 230 -4.56 4.44 -7.69
CA GLU A 230 -4.09 3.09 -8.05
C GLU A 230 -4.82 2.02 -7.23
N CYS A 231 -4.90 2.18 -5.90
CA CYS A 231 -5.60 1.24 -5.04
C CYS A 231 -7.07 1.05 -5.44
N ARG A 232 -7.79 2.13 -5.80
CA ARG A 232 -9.21 2.06 -6.21
C ARG A 232 -9.39 1.44 -7.60
N GLY A 233 -8.43 1.64 -8.49
CA GLY A 233 -8.35 0.92 -9.75
C GLY A 233 -8.26 -0.60 -9.52
N PHE A 234 -7.39 -1.02 -8.60
CA PHE A 234 -7.27 -2.44 -8.24
C PHE A 234 -8.46 -2.96 -7.44
N ALA A 235 -9.13 -2.15 -6.61
CA ALA A 235 -10.36 -2.55 -5.94
C ALA A 235 -11.46 -2.88 -6.95
N HIS A 236 -11.62 -2.03 -7.98
CA HIS A 236 -12.53 -2.29 -9.08
C HIS A 236 -12.20 -3.61 -9.81
N ALA A 237 -10.94 -3.79 -10.21
CA ALA A 237 -10.50 -4.97 -10.94
C ALA A 237 -10.65 -6.25 -10.11
N PHE A 238 -10.29 -6.20 -8.82
CA PHE A 238 -10.42 -7.31 -7.88
C PHE A 238 -11.87 -7.77 -7.74
N LEU A 239 -12.81 -6.84 -7.55
CA LEU A 239 -14.22 -7.19 -7.37
C LEU A 239 -14.81 -7.83 -8.63
N ARG A 240 -14.35 -7.43 -9.83
CA ARG A 240 -14.73 -8.10 -11.09
C ARG A 240 -14.15 -9.50 -11.17
N GLU A 241 -12.85 -9.64 -10.89
CA GLU A 241 -12.18 -10.93 -10.89
C GLU A 241 -12.81 -11.90 -9.86
N ALA A 242 -13.20 -11.39 -8.70
CA ALA A 242 -13.93 -12.15 -7.68
C ALA A 242 -15.33 -12.57 -8.17
N ALA A 243 -16.03 -11.69 -8.91
CA ALA A 243 -17.34 -12.00 -9.49
C ALA A 243 -17.28 -13.15 -10.50
N GLU A 244 -16.19 -13.20 -11.28
CA GLU A 244 -15.91 -14.24 -12.28
C GLU A 244 -15.52 -15.56 -11.62
N ARG A 245 -14.68 -15.52 -10.58
CA ARG A 245 -14.20 -16.71 -9.86
C ARG A 245 -15.28 -17.36 -8.98
N LEU A 246 -16.13 -16.57 -8.32
CA LEU A 246 -17.14 -17.08 -7.38
C LEU A 246 -18.46 -17.46 -8.06
N GLY A 247 -18.85 -16.73 -9.11
CA GLY A 247 -20.11 -16.95 -9.81
C GLY A 247 -21.36 -16.82 -8.90
N GLY A 248 -22.46 -17.41 -9.35
CA GLY A 248 -23.69 -17.55 -8.56
C GLY A 248 -24.37 -16.23 -8.15
N SER A 249 -25.10 -16.28 -7.04
CA SER A 249 -25.94 -15.16 -6.55
C SER A 249 -25.15 -13.94 -6.08
N VAL A 250 -23.88 -14.12 -5.69
CA VAL A 250 -23.00 -13.03 -5.21
C VAL A 250 -22.37 -12.23 -6.36
N SER A 251 -22.26 -12.81 -7.56
CA SER A 251 -21.58 -12.20 -8.72
C SER A 251 -22.19 -10.84 -9.11
N ALA A 252 -23.52 -10.72 -9.15
CA ALA A 252 -24.20 -9.46 -9.46
C ALA A 252 -23.87 -8.34 -8.45
N HIS A 253 -23.76 -8.67 -7.16
CA HIS A 253 -23.41 -7.72 -6.11
C HIS A 253 -21.94 -7.33 -6.16
N LEU A 254 -21.04 -8.26 -6.50
CA LEU A 254 -19.63 -7.99 -6.74
C LEU A 254 -19.44 -7.04 -7.93
N TYR A 255 -20.13 -7.23 -9.05
CA TYR A 255 -20.10 -6.29 -10.17
C TYR A 255 -20.66 -4.91 -9.81
N LYS A 256 -21.72 -4.85 -9.01
CA LYS A 256 -22.27 -3.59 -8.52
C LYS A 256 -21.28 -2.85 -7.63
N ALA A 257 -20.60 -3.55 -6.72
CA ALA A 257 -19.54 -3.00 -5.88
C ALA A 257 -18.36 -2.53 -6.73
N ALA A 258 -17.95 -3.33 -7.73
CA ALA A 258 -16.91 -2.95 -8.68
C ALA A 258 -17.25 -1.64 -9.41
N GLY A 259 -18.53 -1.43 -9.77
CA GLY A 259 -19.01 -0.17 -10.35
C GLY A 259 -18.83 1.03 -9.42
N GLN A 260 -19.06 0.87 -8.11
CA GLN A 260 -18.81 1.93 -7.13
C GLN A 260 -17.31 2.27 -7.07
N TYR A 261 -16.43 1.28 -6.92
CA TYR A 261 -14.99 1.51 -6.84
C TYR A 261 -14.39 2.05 -8.15
N ARG A 262 -14.99 1.74 -9.31
CA ARG A 262 -14.65 2.41 -10.56
C ARG A 262 -14.93 3.92 -10.50
N ALA A 263 -16.11 4.32 -10.01
CA ALA A 263 -16.45 5.73 -9.87
C ALA A 263 -15.54 6.46 -8.87
N VAL A 264 -15.07 5.76 -7.83
CA VAL A 264 -14.03 6.28 -6.93
C VAL A 264 -12.71 6.48 -7.67
N ALA A 265 -12.23 5.46 -8.39
CA ALA A 265 -10.97 5.52 -9.14
C ALA A 265 -10.97 6.65 -10.18
N GLU A 266 -12.06 6.79 -10.95
CA GLU A 266 -12.23 7.87 -11.94
C GLU A 266 -12.27 9.25 -11.28
N SER A 267 -12.88 9.36 -10.09
CA SER A 267 -12.88 10.61 -9.32
C SER A 267 -11.49 10.96 -8.78
N LEU A 268 -10.77 10.00 -8.20
CA LEU A 268 -9.39 10.21 -7.73
C LEU A 268 -8.43 10.52 -8.87
N LYS A 269 -8.65 9.95 -10.07
CA LYS A 269 -7.91 10.35 -11.27
C LYS A 269 -8.08 11.84 -11.58
N LYS A 270 -9.28 12.40 -11.47
CA LYS A 270 -9.50 13.85 -11.66
C LYS A 270 -8.71 14.68 -10.64
N VAL A 271 -8.59 14.19 -9.40
CA VAL A 271 -7.76 14.84 -8.36
C VAL A 271 -6.28 14.75 -8.73
N ALA A 272 -5.80 13.61 -9.22
CA ALA A 272 -4.42 13.44 -9.68
C ALA A 272 -4.10 14.30 -10.91
N ASP A 273 -5.04 14.45 -11.84
CA ASP A 273 -4.91 15.35 -12.99
C ASP A 273 -4.92 16.83 -12.54
N ALA A 274 -5.64 17.13 -11.45
CA ALA A 274 -5.62 18.44 -10.79
C ALA A 274 -4.35 18.67 -9.95
N PHE A 275 -3.65 17.65 -9.49
CA PHE A 275 -2.41 17.78 -8.74
C PHE A 275 -1.40 16.72 -9.21
N PRO A 276 -0.77 16.90 -10.38
CA PRO A 276 0.06 15.87 -10.98
C PRO A 276 1.39 15.76 -10.24
N PHE A 277 1.68 14.61 -9.63
CA PHE A 277 2.85 14.40 -8.75
C PHE A 277 4.19 14.86 -9.36
N PHE A 278 4.56 14.37 -10.54
CA PHE A 278 5.88 14.68 -11.13
C PHE A 278 6.05 16.12 -11.60
N THR A 279 4.94 16.85 -11.80
CA THR A 279 4.96 18.23 -12.30
C THR A 279 4.21 19.16 -11.34
N MET A 280 4.12 18.78 -10.06
CA MET A 280 3.39 19.53 -9.05
C MET A 280 4.08 20.86 -8.81
N LYS A 281 3.29 21.93 -8.74
CA LYS A 281 3.80 23.28 -8.44
C LYS A 281 2.99 23.92 -7.31
N PRO A 282 3.61 24.77 -6.47
CA PRO A 282 2.90 25.46 -5.40
C PRO A 282 1.67 26.25 -5.88
N GLU A 283 1.74 26.88 -7.05
CA GLU A 283 0.67 27.74 -7.60
C GLU A 283 -0.61 26.96 -7.93
N TYR A 284 -0.52 25.64 -8.12
CA TYR A 284 -1.72 24.80 -8.31
C TYR A 284 -2.60 24.78 -7.06
N MET A 285 -2.00 24.94 -5.88
CA MET A 285 -2.74 25.08 -4.63
C MET A 285 -3.35 26.47 -4.45
N GLU A 286 -2.91 27.48 -5.20
CA GLU A 286 -3.47 28.83 -5.18
C GLU A 286 -4.65 28.98 -6.15
N ASP A 287 -4.70 28.16 -7.20
CA ASP A 287 -5.80 28.09 -8.17
C ASP A 287 -7.11 27.58 -7.53
N ALA A 288 -8.03 28.52 -7.28
CA ALA A 288 -9.33 28.23 -6.67
C ALA A 288 -10.22 27.32 -7.53
N ALA A 289 -10.13 27.41 -8.86
CA ALA A 289 -10.93 26.57 -9.75
C ALA A 289 -10.43 25.12 -9.71
N ARG A 290 -9.10 24.93 -9.71
CA ARG A 290 -8.46 23.61 -9.55
C ARG A 290 -8.81 22.97 -8.22
N ARG A 291 -8.70 23.71 -7.10
CA ARG A 291 -9.10 23.20 -5.78
C ARG A 291 -10.58 22.82 -5.75
N ARG A 292 -11.47 23.66 -6.30
CA ARG A 292 -12.91 23.38 -6.35
C ARG A 292 -13.22 22.12 -7.15
N ALA A 293 -12.61 21.94 -8.32
CA ALA A 293 -12.79 20.74 -9.14
C ALA A 293 -12.33 19.47 -8.41
N ALA A 294 -11.20 19.54 -7.70
CA ALA A 294 -10.72 18.44 -6.88
C ALA A 294 -11.66 18.12 -5.71
N VAL A 295 -12.19 19.14 -5.03
CA VAL A 295 -13.18 18.97 -3.95
C VAL A 295 -14.46 18.29 -4.46
N ASP A 296 -14.98 18.70 -5.61
CA ASP A 296 -16.18 18.09 -6.20
C ASP A 296 -15.93 16.61 -6.59
N ALA A 297 -14.74 16.31 -7.11
CA ALA A 297 -14.32 14.94 -7.37
C ALA A 297 -14.20 14.10 -6.09
N LEU A 298 -13.58 14.64 -5.02
CA LEU A 298 -13.46 13.97 -3.73
C LEU A 298 -14.81 13.69 -3.08
N ARG A 299 -15.77 14.63 -3.16
CA ARG A 299 -17.14 14.42 -2.68
C ARG A 299 -17.84 13.30 -3.44
N THR A 300 -17.62 13.22 -4.75
CA THR A 300 -18.13 12.13 -5.59
C THR A 300 -17.51 10.79 -5.19
N ALA A 301 -16.17 10.75 -5.04
CA ALA A 301 -15.44 9.58 -4.58
C ALA A 301 -15.93 9.09 -3.21
N ARG A 302 -16.06 9.99 -2.23
CA ARG A 302 -16.58 9.69 -0.89
C ARG A 302 -17.97 9.04 -0.94
N LYS A 303 -18.90 9.61 -1.73
CA LYS A 303 -20.26 9.07 -1.86
C LYS A 303 -20.26 7.67 -2.47
N ALA A 304 -19.46 7.46 -3.53
CA ALA A 304 -19.33 6.16 -4.18
C ALA A 304 -18.65 5.14 -3.24
N GLU A 305 -17.61 5.51 -2.52
CA GLU A 305 -16.93 4.62 -1.57
C GLU A 305 -17.85 4.22 -0.42
N ALA A 306 -18.64 5.15 0.12
CA ALA A 306 -19.66 4.83 1.13
C ALA A 306 -20.69 3.81 0.61
N ALA A 307 -21.21 3.99 -0.61
CA ALA A 307 -22.12 3.03 -1.23
C ALA A 307 -21.45 1.67 -1.53
N GLY A 308 -20.17 1.69 -1.91
CA GLY A 308 -19.35 0.50 -2.09
C GLY A 308 -19.18 -0.30 -0.80
N LEU A 309 -18.86 0.38 0.31
CA LEU A 309 -18.67 -0.25 1.62
C LEU A 309 -19.92 -0.97 2.14
N GLU A 310 -21.12 -0.42 1.91
CA GLU A 310 -22.37 -1.10 2.27
C GLU A 310 -22.55 -2.42 1.47
N LEU A 311 -22.16 -2.43 0.19
CA LEU A 311 -22.16 -3.66 -0.62
C LEU A 311 -21.10 -4.64 -0.14
N LEU A 312 -19.89 -4.17 0.20
CA LEU A 312 -18.83 -5.03 0.71
C LEU A 312 -19.22 -5.66 2.05
N GLU A 313 -19.89 -4.92 2.93
CA GLU A 313 -20.37 -5.46 4.20
C GLU A 313 -21.42 -6.55 3.99
N TRP A 314 -22.37 -6.33 3.09
CA TRP A 314 -23.35 -7.35 2.75
C TRP A 314 -22.67 -8.60 2.17
N LEU A 315 -21.77 -8.42 1.19
CA LEU A 315 -21.01 -9.51 0.57
C LEU A 315 -20.20 -10.31 1.60
N ALA A 316 -19.54 -9.64 2.55
CA ALA A 316 -18.77 -10.31 3.60
C ALA A 316 -19.62 -11.17 4.55
N LYS A 317 -20.93 -10.93 4.64
CA LYS A 317 -21.88 -11.75 5.42
C LYS A 317 -22.38 -12.96 4.64
N GLU A 318 -22.52 -12.83 3.31
CA GLU A 318 -23.04 -13.88 2.43
C GLU A 318 -21.98 -14.88 1.94
N LEU A 319 -20.72 -14.44 1.84
CA LEU A 319 -19.56 -15.30 1.59
C LEU A 319 -19.16 -16.08 2.84
#